data_AF-A0A2S6ZML8-F1
#
_entry.id   AF-A0A2S6ZML8-F1
#
_cell.length_a   1.000
_cell.length_b   1.000
_cell.length_c   1.000
_cell.angle_alpha   90.00
_cell.angle_beta   90.00
_cell.angle_gamma   90.00
#
_symmetry.space_group_name_H-M   'P 1'
#
loop_
_entity.id
_entity.type
_entity.pdbx_description
1 polymer ?
#
loop_
_entity_poly.entity_id
_entity_poly.type
_entity_poly.pdbx_seq_one_letter_code
_entity_poly.pdbx_strand_id
1 'polypeptide(L)'
;MNSADARRIFEVTNVASFYTADPRITADQVKALGALERLHASQPYDVIQTYRALLAARSFAAAKHFFALHSADLEHPPPEVVEPHIISAGMPSELRVTQDGTRLVHEAARGDAGRVIIVIADPLCGYTQKAIVAIRQDPALSELMQSHAIWMAPPSRQDDFSVYASWNSRYPQQQMSLAFRKSDWPMVTQWATPTFYFVDANRVVEIVTGWPAQGHKAELLAAAKRIGMDVPTHQSETKAREQR
;
A
#
# COMPACT_ATOMS: atom_id res chain seq x y z
N MET A 1 21.77 -24.43 18.67
CA MET A 1 20.64 -23.53 18.99
C MET A 1 19.52 -24.38 19.54
N ASN A 2 19.00 -24.06 20.73
CA ASN A 2 17.85 -24.76 21.32
C ASN A 2 16.52 -24.12 20.87
N SER A 3 15.38 -24.69 21.29
CA SER A 3 14.05 -24.20 20.90
C SER A 3 13.74 -22.80 21.43
N ALA A 4 14.21 -22.46 22.64
CA ALA A 4 14.01 -21.13 23.24
C ALA A 4 14.78 -20.04 22.47
N ASP A 5 16.02 -20.33 22.06
CA ASP A 5 16.82 -19.41 21.25
C ASP A 5 16.19 -19.21 19.86
N ALA A 6 15.78 -20.30 19.20
CA ALA A 6 15.13 -20.26 17.90
C ALA A 6 13.82 -19.44 17.96
N ARG A 7 13.02 -19.63 19.02
CA ARG A 7 11.79 -18.88 19.27
C ARG A 7 12.04 -17.39 19.43
N ARG A 8 13.04 -17.01 20.24
CA ARG A 8 13.39 -15.59 20.42
C ARG A 8 13.84 -14.93 19.13
N ILE A 9 14.67 -15.62 18.34
CA ILE A 9 15.10 -15.09 17.03
C ILE A 9 13.89 -14.95 16.10
N PHE A 10 12.99 -15.94 16.07
CA PHE A 10 11.77 -15.87 15.28
C PHE A 10 10.91 -14.67 15.67
N GLU A 11 10.66 -14.46 16.96
CA GLU A 11 9.86 -13.33 17.46
C GLU A 11 10.49 -11.98 17.10
N VAL A 12 11.80 -11.82 17.32
CA VAL A 12 12.52 -10.58 17.01
C VAL A 12 12.51 -10.30 15.50
N THR A 13 12.82 -11.31 14.68
CA THR A 13 12.83 -11.16 13.22
C THR A 13 11.41 -10.94 12.67
N ASN A 14 10.39 -11.57 13.25
CA ASN A 14 8.99 -11.32 12.92
C ASN A 14 8.57 -9.88 13.24
N VAL A 15 8.97 -9.32 14.38
CA VAL A 15 8.69 -7.90 14.67
C VAL A 15 9.49 -7.00 13.72
N ALA A 16 10.79 -7.27 13.55
CA ALA A 16 11.66 -6.40 12.76
C ALA A 16 11.28 -6.39 11.26
N SER A 17 10.95 -7.54 10.67
CA SER A 17 10.56 -7.62 9.25
C SER A 17 9.23 -6.91 8.98
N PHE A 18 8.36 -6.75 9.98
CA PHE A 18 7.12 -5.97 9.85
C PHE A 18 7.42 -4.48 9.60
N TYR A 19 8.40 -3.92 10.30
CA TYR A 19 8.72 -2.50 10.20
C TYR A 19 9.64 -2.18 9.01
N THR A 20 10.60 -3.06 8.73
CA THR A 20 11.65 -2.78 7.74
C THR A 20 11.35 -3.33 6.35
N ALA A 21 10.60 -4.45 6.26
CA ALA A 21 10.50 -5.27 5.06
C ALA A 21 11.89 -5.64 4.46
N ASP A 22 12.95 -5.66 5.28
CA ASP A 22 14.32 -5.94 4.84
C ASP A 22 14.46 -7.45 4.51
N PRO A 23 14.84 -7.81 3.26
CA PRO A 23 15.02 -9.20 2.87
C PRO A 23 16.01 -9.98 3.74
N ARG A 24 17.00 -9.31 4.34
CA ARG A 24 17.99 -9.95 5.24
C ARG A 24 17.34 -10.39 6.54
N ILE A 25 16.48 -9.55 7.12
CA ILE A 25 15.74 -9.87 8.34
C ILE A 25 14.72 -10.98 8.05
N THR A 26 14.04 -10.92 6.90
CA THR A 26 13.15 -12.00 6.45
C THR A 26 13.90 -13.31 6.25
N ALA A 27 15.12 -13.29 5.69
CA ALA A 27 15.94 -14.49 5.55
C ALA A 27 16.32 -15.10 6.91
N ASP A 28 16.58 -14.28 7.93
CA ASP A 28 16.83 -14.76 9.29
C ASP A 28 15.56 -15.31 9.95
N GLN A 29 14.39 -14.73 9.69
CA GLN A 29 13.09 -15.28 10.10
C GLN A 29 12.86 -16.68 9.51
N VAL A 30 13.15 -16.88 8.22
CA VAL A 30 13.06 -18.19 7.55
C VAL A 30 14.00 -19.22 8.20
N LYS A 31 15.24 -18.83 8.52
CA LYS A 31 16.19 -19.71 9.22
C LYS A 31 15.70 -20.09 10.62
N ALA A 32 15.12 -19.13 11.34
CA ALA A 32 14.58 -19.36 12.68
C ALA A 32 13.40 -20.32 12.66
N LEU A 33 12.46 -20.16 11.71
CA LEU A 33 11.36 -21.11 11.50
C LEU A 33 11.91 -22.51 11.16
N GLY A 34 12.84 -22.62 10.21
CA GLY A 34 13.42 -23.92 9.86
C GLY A 34 14.12 -24.60 11.04
N ALA A 35 14.64 -23.84 12.01
CA ALA A 35 15.17 -24.41 13.25
C ALA A 35 14.06 -24.86 14.21
N LEU A 36 12.98 -24.10 14.34
CA LEU A 36 11.79 -24.48 15.12
C LEU A 36 11.16 -25.77 14.58
N GLU A 37 11.05 -25.92 13.26
CA GLU A 37 10.52 -27.13 12.61
C GLU A 37 11.37 -28.36 12.91
N ARG A 38 12.70 -28.26 12.76
CA ARG A 38 13.63 -29.35 13.11
C ARG A 38 13.57 -29.76 14.58
N LEU A 39 13.16 -28.84 15.44
CA LEU A 39 13.01 -29.06 16.88
C LEU A 39 11.57 -29.43 17.27
N HIS A 40 10.66 -29.61 16.31
CA HIS A 40 9.23 -29.86 16.52
C HIS A 40 8.56 -28.82 17.43
N ALA A 41 9.00 -27.57 17.32
CA ALA A 41 8.56 -26.44 18.14
C ALA A 41 7.92 -25.30 17.31
N SER A 42 7.69 -25.53 16.01
CA SER A 42 6.95 -24.60 15.14
C SER A 42 5.45 -24.65 15.41
N GLN A 43 4.78 -23.54 15.14
CA GLN A 43 3.33 -23.38 15.23
C GLN A 43 2.79 -22.90 13.87
N PRO A 44 1.50 -23.14 13.53
CA PRO A 44 0.91 -22.64 12.28
C PRO A 44 1.08 -21.12 12.11
N TYR A 45 1.01 -20.38 13.21
CA TYR A 45 1.28 -18.95 13.23
C TYR A 45 2.67 -18.60 12.65
N ASP A 46 3.70 -19.41 12.95
CA ASP A 46 5.07 -19.12 12.52
C ASP A 46 5.23 -19.24 11.00
N VAL A 47 4.57 -20.25 10.43
CA VAL A 47 4.49 -20.52 8.99
C VAL A 47 3.81 -19.35 8.29
N ILE A 48 2.62 -18.97 8.77
CA ILE A 48 1.84 -17.85 8.22
C ILE A 48 2.65 -16.55 8.28
N GLN A 49 3.28 -16.21 9.42
CA GLN A 49 4.05 -14.97 9.53
C GLN A 49 5.31 -14.98 8.66
N THR A 50 5.96 -16.12 8.48
CA THR A 50 7.13 -16.23 7.60
C THR A 50 6.73 -16.03 6.14
N TYR A 51 5.64 -16.66 5.72
CA TYR A 51 5.09 -16.47 4.38
C TYR A 51 4.75 -15.01 4.10
N ARG A 52 4.04 -14.36 5.04
CA ARG A 52 3.69 -12.93 4.93
C ARG A 52 4.92 -12.01 4.94
N ALA A 53 5.96 -12.36 5.69
CA ALA A 53 7.22 -11.61 5.66
C ALA A 53 7.95 -11.73 4.32
N LEU A 54 7.90 -12.89 3.65
CA LEU A 54 8.44 -13.08 2.30
C LEU A 54 7.70 -12.22 1.26
N LEU A 55 6.36 -12.17 1.34
CA LEU A 55 5.55 -11.32 0.47
C LEU A 55 5.84 -9.83 0.69
N ALA A 56 5.91 -9.39 1.94
CA ALA A 56 6.20 -7.99 2.30
C ALA A 56 7.60 -7.55 1.83
N ALA A 57 8.59 -8.45 1.92
CA ALA A 57 9.96 -8.22 1.46
C ALA A 57 10.14 -8.39 -0.07
N ARG A 58 9.04 -8.56 -0.82
CA ARG A 58 9.04 -8.80 -2.28
C ARG A 58 9.90 -9.99 -2.71
N SER A 59 10.08 -10.96 -1.83
CA SER A 59 10.83 -12.19 -2.09
C SER A 59 9.93 -13.26 -2.71
N PHE A 60 9.26 -12.94 -3.82
CA PHE A 60 8.17 -13.75 -4.39
C PHE A 60 8.62 -15.16 -4.82
N ALA A 61 9.83 -15.30 -5.36
CA ALA A 61 10.39 -16.61 -5.69
C ALA A 61 10.55 -17.50 -4.44
N ALA A 62 11.03 -16.92 -3.34
CA ALA A 62 11.15 -17.61 -2.06
C ALA A 62 9.76 -17.89 -1.45
N ALA A 63 8.80 -16.97 -1.56
CA ALA A 63 7.42 -17.19 -1.14
C ALA A 63 6.76 -18.37 -1.89
N LYS A 64 7.01 -18.49 -3.20
CA LYS A 64 6.53 -19.62 -4.02
C LYS A 64 7.12 -20.95 -3.56
N HIS A 65 8.43 -20.98 -3.30
CA HIS A 65 9.07 -22.18 -2.77
C HIS A 65 8.55 -22.53 -1.37
N PHE A 66 8.41 -21.51 -0.51
CA PHE A 66 7.89 -21.66 0.85
C PHE A 66 6.46 -22.21 0.86
N PHE A 67 5.58 -21.67 0.00
CA PHE A 67 4.20 -22.13 -0.14
C PHE A 67 4.11 -23.59 -0.58
N ALA A 68 4.97 -24.03 -1.51
CA ALA A 68 4.98 -25.42 -1.96
C ALA A 68 5.30 -26.42 -0.83
N LEU A 69 6.03 -25.99 0.20
CA LEU A 69 6.39 -26.81 1.35
C LEU A 69 5.36 -26.73 2.50
N HIS A 70 4.56 -25.67 2.55
CA HIS A 70 3.69 -25.35 3.69
C HIS A 70 2.22 -25.08 3.29
N SER A 71 1.79 -25.55 2.12
CA SER A 71 0.46 -25.23 1.56
C SER A 71 -0.71 -25.69 2.43
N ALA A 72 -0.50 -26.66 3.32
CA ALA A 72 -1.51 -27.11 4.28
C ALA A 72 -1.88 -26.04 5.32
N ASP A 73 -0.98 -25.11 5.63
CA ASP A 73 -1.16 -24.06 6.62
C ASP A 73 -1.42 -22.68 6.00
N LEU A 74 -1.46 -22.58 4.67
CA LEU A 74 -1.53 -21.31 3.93
C LEU A 74 -2.77 -21.28 3.03
N GLU A 75 -3.59 -20.24 3.20
CA GLU A 75 -4.85 -20.10 2.47
C GLU A 75 -4.66 -19.62 1.02
N HIS A 76 -3.71 -18.69 0.80
CA HIS A 76 -3.54 -18.00 -0.46
C HIS A 76 -2.17 -18.29 -1.10
N PRO A 77 -2.12 -18.82 -2.34
CA PRO A 77 -0.87 -18.97 -3.05
C PRO A 77 -0.26 -17.59 -3.38
N PRO A 78 1.07 -17.50 -3.54
CA PRO A 78 1.69 -16.24 -3.87
C PRO A 78 1.29 -15.85 -5.29
N PRO A 79 1.13 -14.55 -5.58
CA PRO A 79 0.76 -14.11 -6.91
C PRO A 79 1.89 -14.40 -7.89
N GLU A 80 1.54 -14.60 -9.15
CA GLU A 80 2.53 -14.55 -10.23
C GLU A 80 2.97 -13.09 -10.43
N VAL A 81 4.28 -12.87 -10.48
CA VAL A 81 4.85 -11.53 -10.66
C VAL A 81 5.44 -11.42 -12.05
N VAL A 82 4.92 -10.46 -12.81
CA VAL A 82 5.45 -10.07 -14.12
C VAL A 82 6.47 -8.97 -13.87
N GLU A 83 7.75 -9.33 -13.96
CA GLU A 83 8.85 -8.38 -13.78
C GLU A 83 8.96 -7.42 -14.98
N PRO A 84 9.38 -6.17 -14.75
CA PRO A 84 9.57 -5.19 -15.79
C PRO A 84 10.81 -5.55 -16.63
N HIS A 85 10.84 -5.05 -17.86
CA HIS A 85 12.07 -5.16 -18.67
C HIS A 85 13.17 -4.23 -18.15
N ILE A 86 12.83 -3.02 -17.68
CA ILE A 86 13.78 -2.04 -17.14
C ILE A 86 13.08 -1.19 -16.06
N ILE A 87 13.59 -1.21 -14.83
CA ILE A 87 13.37 -0.18 -13.81
C ILE A 87 14.73 0.14 -13.21
N SER A 88 15.14 1.42 -13.25
CA SER A 88 16.39 1.84 -12.64
C SER A 88 16.32 1.69 -11.13
N ALA A 89 17.39 1.16 -10.52
CA ALA A 89 17.45 0.97 -9.08
C ALA A 89 17.23 2.31 -8.33
N GLY A 90 16.39 2.28 -7.30
CA GLY A 90 16.07 3.45 -6.48
C GLY A 90 15.04 4.41 -7.09
N MET A 91 14.52 4.12 -8.28
CA MET A 91 13.38 4.86 -8.84
C MET A 91 12.06 4.33 -8.26
N PRO A 92 11.06 5.20 -8.03
CA PRO A 92 9.73 4.77 -7.60
C PRO A 92 9.15 3.70 -8.53
N SER A 93 8.75 2.58 -7.95
CA SER A 93 8.05 1.51 -8.66
C SER A 93 6.92 0.94 -7.82
N GLU A 94 5.98 0.31 -8.53
CA GLU A 94 4.74 -0.21 -7.97
C GLU A 94 4.39 -1.58 -8.55
N LEU A 95 3.53 -2.29 -7.84
CA LEU A 95 2.93 -3.54 -8.24
C LEU A 95 1.45 -3.27 -8.51
N ARG A 96 1.10 -3.30 -9.79
CA ARG A 96 -0.30 -3.21 -10.21
C ARG A 96 -0.94 -4.58 -10.15
N VAL A 97 -2.07 -4.67 -9.47
CA VAL A 97 -2.83 -5.92 -9.31
C VAL A 97 -3.72 -6.13 -10.54
N THR A 98 -3.71 -7.32 -11.13
CA THR A 98 -4.64 -7.68 -12.20
C THR A 98 -6.07 -7.85 -11.66
N GLN A 99 -7.05 -7.82 -12.56
CA GLN A 99 -8.48 -7.83 -12.19
C GLN A 99 -8.92 -9.07 -11.39
N ASP A 100 -8.20 -10.19 -11.51
CA ASP A 100 -8.44 -11.43 -10.78
C ASP A 100 -7.64 -11.55 -9.47
N GLY A 101 -6.75 -10.60 -9.18
CA GLY A 101 -5.90 -10.63 -7.97
C GLY A 101 -4.79 -11.67 -7.99
N THR A 102 -4.62 -12.42 -9.09
CA THR A 102 -3.66 -13.54 -9.14
C THR A 102 -2.28 -13.12 -9.65
N ARG A 103 -2.20 -11.99 -10.35
CA ARG A 103 -0.97 -11.47 -10.93
C ARG A 103 -0.66 -10.06 -10.44
N LEU A 104 0.62 -9.81 -10.22
CA LEU A 104 1.18 -8.49 -9.97
C LEU A 104 2.08 -8.11 -11.14
N VAL A 105 1.82 -6.95 -11.74
CA VAL A 105 2.70 -6.38 -12.77
C VAL A 105 3.56 -5.34 -12.10
N HIS A 106 4.87 -5.58 -12.09
CA HIS A 106 5.84 -4.64 -11.55
C HIS A 106 6.18 -3.61 -12.63
N GLU A 107 5.87 -2.35 -12.35
CA GLU A 107 6.01 -1.24 -13.29
C GLU A 107 6.66 -0.03 -12.60
N ALA A 108 7.36 0.79 -13.40
CA ALA A 108 7.82 2.08 -12.92
C ALA A 108 6.60 2.92 -12.56
N ALA A 109 6.63 3.58 -11.41
CA ALA A 109 5.51 4.40 -10.99
C ALA A 109 5.28 5.51 -12.00
N ARG A 110 4.01 5.81 -12.26
CA ARG A 110 3.64 6.97 -13.07
C ARG A 110 3.99 8.23 -12.29
N GLY A 111 5.20 8.73 -12.52
CA GLY A 111 5.69 9.99 -12.00
C GLY A 111 5.87 10.96 -13.16
N ASP A 112 4.77 11.37 -13.77
CA ASP A 112 4.76 12.54 -14.61
C ASP A 112 5.31 13.73 -13.80
N ALA A 113 6.26 14.47 -14.39
CA ALA A 113 7.08 15.49 -13.74
C ALA A 113 6.30 16.76 -13.30
N GLY A 114 5.00 16.62 -13.02
CA GLY A 114 4.09 17.67 -12.63
C GLY A 114 3.64 17.56 -11.18
N ARG A 115 2.38 17.96 -10.97
CA ARG A 115 1.72 18.03 -9.66
C ARG A 115 0.88 16.79 -9.48
N VAL A 116 1.10 16.05 -8.40
CA VAL A 116 0.41 14.77 -8.13
C VAL A 116 0.00 14.68 -6.66
N ILE A 117 -1.11 13.98 -6.42
CA ILE A 117 -1.54 13.59 -5.08
C ILE A 117 -1.21 12.11 -4.90
N ILE A 118 -0.26 11.78 -4.03
CA ILE A 118 -0.01 10.39 -3.68
C ILE A 118 -0.85 10.06 -2.45
N VAL A 119 -1.79 9.14 -2.60
CA VAL A 119 -2.67 8.67 -1.53
C VAL A 119 -2.16 7.33 -1.03
N ILE A 120 -1.52 7.34 0.13
CA ILE A 120 -1.17 6.11 0.85
C ILE A 120 -2.43 5.54 1.46
N ALA A 121 -2.87 4.38 1.00
CA ALA A 121 -4.17 3.79 1.30
C ALA A 121 -4.09 2.27 1.45
N ASP A 122 -5.03 1.65 2.16
CA ASP A 122 -5.15 0.20 2.24
C ASP A 122 -6.62 -0.19 2.15
N PRO A 123 -7.00 -1.19 1.34
CA PRO A 123 -8.41 -1.54 1.10
C PRO A 123 -9.11 -2.05 2.37
N LEU A 124 -8.36 -2.56 3.35
CA LEU A 124 -8.88 -3.06 4.63
C LEU A 124 -8.84 -2.00 5.74
N CYS A 125 -8.25 -0.82 5.50
CA CYS A 125 -8.27 0.26 6.47
C CYS A 125 -9.63 0.97 6.50
N GLY A 126 -10.30 0.92 7.66
CA GLY A 126 -11.61 1.58 7.84
C GLY A 126 -11.58 3.10 7.60
N TYR A 127 -10.45 3.78 7.87
CA TYR A 127 -10.31 5.21 7.57
C TYR A 127 -10.18 5.47 6.07
N THR A 128 -9.44 4.62 5.34
CA THR A 128 -9.36 4.68 3.88
C THR A 128 -10.73 4.46 3.24
N GLN A 129 -11.50 3.49 3.73
CA GLN A 129 -12.86 3.22 3.26
C GLN A 129 -13.80 4.42 3.49
N LYS A 130 -13.72 5.08 4.66
CA LYS A 130 -14.48 6.31 4.93
C LYS A 130 -14.06 7.46 4.01
N ALA A 131 -12.76 7.62 3.78
CA ALA A 131 -12.23 8.67 2.93
C ALA A 131 -12.71 8.55 1.48
N ILE A 132 -12.62 7.37 0.87
CA ILE A 132 -13.05 7.20 -0.53
C ILE A 132 -14.55 7.42 -0.70
N VAL A 133 -15.38 7.01 0.27
CA VAL A 133 -16.83 7.26 0.23
C VAL A 133 -17.12 8.76 0.25
N ALA A 134 -16.49 9.50 1.17
CA ALA A 134 -16.69 10.95 1.28
C ALA A 134 -16.14 11.72 0.06
N ILE A 135 -14.95 11.35 -0.43
CA ILE A 135 -14.35 11.94 -1.64
C ILE A 135 -15.27 11.78 -2.85
N ARG A 136 -15.86 10.59 -3.05
CA ARG A 136 -16.75 10.34 -4.19
C ARG A 136 -18.09 11.04 -4.11
N GLN A 137 -18.54 11.39 -2.91
CA GLN A 137 -19.79 12.14 -2.71
C GLN A 137 -19.60 13.64 -2.90
N ASP A 138 -18.36 14.13 -2.94
CA ASP A 138 -18.04 15.53 -3.15
C ASP A 138 -17.51 15.76 -4.58
N PRO A 139 -18.21 16.50 -5.45
CA PRO A 139 -17.80 16.67 -6.84
C PRO A 139 -16.39 17.24 -7.00
N ALA A 140 -16.02 18.24 -6.18
CA ALA A 140 -14.71 18.89 -6.27
C ALA A 140 -13.58 17.95 -5.84
N LEU A 141 -13.77 17.17 -4.77
CA LEU A 141 -12.78 16.15 -4.38
C LEU A 141 -12.72 14.98 -5.37
N SER A 142 -13.87 14.54 -5.90
CA SER A 142 -13.92 13.46 -6.86
C SER A 142 -13.16 13.81 -8.14
N GLU A 143 -13.38 15.03 -8.68
CA GLU A 143 -12.68 15.52 -9.86
C GLU A 143 -11.17 15.69 -9.59
N LEU A 144 -10.81 16.29 -8.45
CA LEU A 144 -9.41 16.46 -8.04
C LEU A 144 -8.68 15.10 -7.98
N MET A 145 -9.29 14.11 -7.32
CA MET A 145 -8.66 12.79 -7.14
C MET A 145 -8.62 12.00 -8.44
N GLN A 146 -9.66 12.09 -9.28
CA GLN A 146 -9.66 11.41 -10.58
C GLN A 146 -8.56 11.94 -11.52
N SER A 147 -8.31 13.25 -11.48
CA SER A 147 -7.37 13.90 -12.41
C SER A 147 -5.93 13.82 -11.95
N HIS A 148 -5.69 13.78 -10.63
CA HIS A 148 -4.34 14.00 -10.08
C HIS A 148 -3.87 12.97 -9.06
N ALA A 149 -4.71 12.04 -8.61
CA ALA A 149 -4.33 11.14 -7.53
C ALA A 149 -3.84 9.78 -8.01
N ILE A 150 -2.77 9.31 -7.37
CA ILE A 150 -2.29 7.93 -7.42
C ILE A 150 -2.62 7.29 -6.08
N TRP A 151 -3.36 6.19 -6.11
CA TRP A 151 -3.69 5.43 -4.92
C TRP A 151 -2.72 4.27 -4.77
N MET A 152 -2.02 4.22 -3.65
CA MET A 152 -0.92 3.29 -3.45
C MET A 152 -0.94 2.73 -2.04
N ALA A 153 -0.84 1.41 -1.92
CA ALA A 153 -0.69 0.74 -0.65
C ALA A 153 0.77 0.58 -0.25
N PRO A 154 1.07 0.59 1.07
CA PRO A 154 2.38 0.19 1.55
C PRO A 154 2.71 -1.25 1.13
N PRO A 155 4.01 -1.62 1.10
CA PRO A 155 4.37 -3.02 1.13
C PRO A 155 3.72 -3.67 2.35
N SER A 156 2.88 -4.67 2.10
CA SER A 156 1.98 -5.24 3.09
C SER A 156 2.27 -6.72 3.33
N ARG A 157 1.92 -7.18 4.53
CA ARG A 157 1.87 -8.60 4.90
C ARG A 157 0.57 -9.27 4.48
N GLN A 158 -0.30 -8.58 3.77
CA GLN A 158 -1.48 -9.16 3.15
C GLN A 158 -1.07 -10.27 2.16
N ASP A 159 -1.67 -11.43 2.31
CA ASP A 159 -1.51 -12.60 1.43
C ASP A 159 -2.69 -12.80 0.48
N ASP A 160 -3.85 -12.20 0.76
CA ASP A 160 -4.96 -12.12 -0.17
C ASP A 160 -4.86 -10.86 -1.05
N PHE A 161 -4.39 -11.02 -2.28
CA PHE A 161 -4.34 -9.91 -3.25
C PHE A 161 -5.70 -9.62 -3.93
N SER A 162 -6.70 -10.49 -3.74
CA SER A 162 -8.05 -10.29 -4.30
C SER A 162 -8.76 -9.09 -3.67
N VAL A 163 -8.37 -8.65 -2.48
CA VAL A 163 -8.89 -7.45 -1.83
C VAL A 163 -8.57 -6.18 -2.63
N TYR A 164 -7.39 -6.12 -3.27
CA TYR A 164 -7.00 -5.01 -4.14
C TYR A 164 -7.73 -5.08 -5.47
N ALA A 165 -7.88 -6.27 -6.04
CA ALA A 165 -8.69 -6.47 -7.24
C ALA A 165 -10.15 -6.03 -7.02
N SER A 166 -10.73 -6.39 -5.87
CA SER A 166 -12.07 -5.99 -5.45
C SER A 166 -12.19 -4.48 -5.27
N TRP A 167 -11.19 -3.84 -4.64
CA TRP A 167 -11.12 -2.38 -4.57
C TRP A 167 -11.08 -1.75 -5.97
N ASN A 168 -10.20 -2.22 -6.85
CA ASN A 168 -10.00 -1.68 -8.19
C ASN A 168 -11.25 -1.82 -9.07
N SER A 169 -12.00 -2.91 -8.92
CA SER A 169 -13.30 -3.10 -9.57
C SER A 169 -14.36 -2.14 -9.03
N ARG A 170 -14.39 -1.91 -7.71
CA ARG A 170 -15.36 -1.02 -7.05
C ARG A 170 -15.08 0.47 -7.31
N TYR A 171 -13.80 0.83 -7.48
CA TYR A 171 -13.34 2.20 -7.64
C TYR A 171 -12.42 2.32 -8.87
N PRO A 172 -12.97 2.23 -10.10
CA PRO A 172 -12.17 2.18 -11.33
C PRO A 172 -11.38 3.47 -11.61
N GLN A 173 -11.76 4.59 -10.99
CA GLN A 173 -11.06 5.88 -11.06
C GLN A 173 -10.05 6.09 -9.92
N GLN A 174 -10.02 5.21 -8.92
CA GLN A 174 -9.12 5.26 -7.76
C GLN A 174 -8.48 3.89 -7.56
N GLN A 175 -8.00 3.31 -8.67
CA GLN A 175 -7.32 2.01 -8.63
C GLN A 175 -6.07 2.11 -7.77
N MET A 176 -5.94 1.15 -6.88
CA MET A 176 -4.85 1.03 -5.93
C MET A 176 -3.79 0.07 -6.47
N SER A 177 -2.55 0.56 -6.55
CA SER A 177 -1.34 -0.25 -6.71
C SER A 177 -0.71 -0.50 -5.33
N LEU A 178 0.37 -1.29 -5.26
CA LEU A 178 1.19 -1.40 -4.07
C LEU A 178 2.58 -0.83 -4.37
N ALA A 179 3.14 -0.02 -3.47
CA ALA A 179 4.55 0.35 -3.54
C ALA A 179 5.41 -0.92 -3.58
N PHE A 180 6.39 -0.99 -4.48
CA PHE A 180 7.30 -2.14 -4.53
C PHE A 180 8.12 -2.21 -3.23
N ARG A 181 8.87 -1.15 -2.90
CA ARG A 181 9.55 -0.98 -1.61
C ARG A 181 9.36 0.43 -1.09
N LYS A 182 9.40 0.59 0.23
CA LYS A 182 9.34 1.94 0.85
C LYS A 182 10.53 2.82 0.45
N SER A 183 11.71 2.22 0.29
CA SER A 183 12.95 2.93 -0.10
C SER A 183 12.89 3.55 -1.48
N ASP A 184 12.04 3.04 -2.37
CA ASP A 184 11.89 3.54 -3.73
C ASP A 184 11.07 4.85 -3.76
N TRP A 185 10.45 5.20 -2.63
CA TRP A 185 9.60 6.37 -2.42
C TRP A 185 10.14 7.27 -1.30
N PRO A 186 11.34 7.87 -1.45
CA PRO A 186 12.03 8.59 -0.37
C PRO A 186 11.27 9.82 0.14
N MET A 187 10.33 10.35 -0.67
CA MET A 187 9.47 11.47 -0.27
C MET A 187 8.30 11.05 0.65
N VAL A 188 7.98 9.76 0.71
CA VAL A 188 6.92 9.20 1.58
C VAL A 188 7.52 8.86 2.94
N THR A 189 7.42 9.81 3.87
CA THR A 189 8.03 9.71 5.22
C THR A 189 7.18 8.93 6.22
N GLN A 190 5.87 8.84 5.98
CA GLN A 190 4.91 8.06 6.77
C GLN A 190 4.02 7.19 5.87
N TRP A 191 3.73 5.98 6.34
CA TRP A 191 2.97 4.97 5.59
C TRP A 191 1.62 4.64 6.23
N ALA A 192 1.15 5.51 7.14
CA ALA A 192 -0.17 5.37 7.75
C ALA A 192 -1.28 5.65 6.72
N THR A 193 -2.41 4.96 6.85
CA THR A 193 -3.51 5.03 5.89
C THR A 193 -4.78 5.65 6.50
N PRO A 194 -5.50 6.54 5.78
CA PRO A 194 -5.07 7.21 4.56
C PRO A 194 -4.08 8.35 4.87
N THR A 195 -3.09 8.59 4.01
CA THR A 195 -2.27 9.82 4.02
C THR A 195 -2.19 10.37 2.60
N PHE A 196 -2.38 11.68 2.45
CA PHE A 196 -2.39 12.39 1.19
C PHE A 196 -1.15 13.27 1.10
N TYR A 197 -0.25 12.96 0.17
CA TYR A 197 0.94 13.76 -0.13
C TYR A 197 0.68 14.60 -1.36
N PHE A 198 0.81 15.91 -1.23
CA PHE A 198 0.71 16.87 -2.31
C PHE A 198 2.12 17.16 -2.81
N VAL A 199 2.43 16.68 -4.01
CA VAL A 199 3.79 16.70 -4.58
C VAL A 199 3.83 17.61 -5.78
N ASP A 200 4.88 18.44 -5.86
CA ASP A 200 5.20 19.29 -7.00
C ASP A 200 6.67 19.07 -7.38
N ALA A 201 6.93 18.63 -8.61
CA ALA A 201 8.29 18.33 -9.12
C ALA A 201 9.12 17.47 -8.14
N ASN A 202 8.55 16.35 -7.69
CA ASN A 202 9.12 15.41 -6.71
C ASN A 202 9.37 15.96 -5.29
N ARG A 203 8.89 17.16 -4.96
CA ARG A 203 8.94 17.71 -3.61
C ARG A 203 7.57 17.67 -2.97
N VAL A 204 7.49 17.12 -1.75
CA VAL A 204 6.29 17.21 -0.93
C VAL A 204 6.11 18.65 -0.47
N VAL A 205 4.96 19.23 -0.78
CA VAL A 205 4.58 20.59 -0.37
C VAL A 205 3.63 20.54 0.83
N GLU A 206 2.75 19.55 0.89
CA GLU A 206 1.82 19.38 2.01
C GLU A 206 1.49 17.90 2.24
N ILE A 207 1.17 17.57 3.50
CA ILE A 207 0.72 16.24 3.90
C ILE A 207 -0.56 16.38 4.73
N VAL A 208 -1.61 15.66 4.34
CA VAL A 208 -2.85 15.53 5.12
C VAL A 208 -2.97 14.08 5.57
N THR A 209 -3.17 13.83 6.87
CA THR A 209 -3.14 12.47 7.44
C THR A 209 -4.46 12.12 8.11
N GLY A 210 -4.95 10.91 7.82
CA GLY A 210 -6.13 10.34 8.43
C GLY A 210 -7.43 10.74 7.75
N TRP A 211 -8.54 10.33 8.35
CA TRP A 211 -9.88 10.75 7.95
C TRP A 211 -10.81 10.83 9.17
N PRO A 212 -10.90 11.98 9.85
CA PRO A 212 -11.72 12.16 11.04
C PRO A 212 -13.21 12.24 10.66
N ALA A 213 -14.09 12.29 11.66
CA ALA A 213 -15.54 12.29 11.45
C ALA A 213 -16.02 13.45 10.58
N GLN A 214 -15.43 14.64 10.73
CA GLN A 214 -15.71 15.83 9.92
C GLN A 214 -15.07 15.80 8.53
N GLY A 215 -14.24 14.79 8.22
CA GLY A 215 -13.44 14.70 7.00
C GLY A 215 -12.32 15.75 6.90
N HIS A 216 -11.64 15.77 5.77
CA HIS A 216 -10.55 16.72 5.48
C HIS A 216 -10.75 17.51 4.19
N LYS A 217 -12.00 17.71 3.74
CA LYS A 217 -12.29 18.38 2.46
C LYS A 217 -11.54 19.71 2.31
N ALA A 218 -11.70 20.62 3.27
CA ALA A 218 -11.10 21.95 3.18
C ALA A 218 -9.56 21.90 3.12
N GLU A 219 -8.96 20.98 3.88
CA GLU A 219 -7.50 20.79 3.92
C GLU A 219 -6.99 20.22 2.60
N LEU A 220 -7.65 19.21 2.03
CA LEU A 220 -7.28 18.64 0.73
C LEU A 220 -7.36 19.69 -0.39
N LEU A 221 -8.44 20.48 -0.43
CA LEU A 221 -8.60 21.53 -1.43
C LEU A 221 -7.59 22.67 -1.26
N ALA A 222 -7.27 23.04 -0.01
CA ALA A 222 -6.24 24.04 0.26
C ALA A 222 -4.85 23.53 -0.15
N ALA A 223 -4.53 22.28 0.16
CA ALA A 223 -3.27 21.66 -0.22
C ALA A 223 -3.10 21.56 -1.74
N ALA A 224 -4.16 21.18 -2.47
CA ALA A 224 -4.20 21.17 -3.94
C ALA A 224 -3.90 22.56 -4.52
N LYS A 225 -4.55 23.61 -3.99
CA LYS A 225 -4.30 25.00 -4.41
C LYS A 225 -2.86 25.43 -4.17
N ARG A 226 -2.24 25.02 -3.05
CA ARG A 226 -0.84 25.39 -2.74
C ARG A 226 0.17 24.83 -3.74
N ILE A 227 -0.11 23.66 -4.30
CA ILE A 227 0.72 23.11 -5.37
C ILE A 227 0.29 23.61 -6.75
N GLY A 228 -0.70 24.49 -6.87
CA GLY A 228 -1.14 25.05 -8.15
C GLY A 228 -2.00 24.10 -8.99
N MET A 229 -2.73 23.18 -8.36
CA MET A 229 -3.79 22.42 -9.04
C MET A 229 -5.06 23.26 -9.14
N ASP A 230 -5.74 23.16 -10.28
CA ASP A 230 -7.05 23.74 -10.45
C ASP A 230 -8.05 23.00 -9.57
N VAL A 231 -8.63 23.73 -8.62
CA VAL A 231 -9.67 23.21 -7.74
C VAL A 231 -11.02 23.71 -8.24
N PRO A 232 -11.93 22.80 -8.63
CA PRO A 232 -13.28 23.18 -9.05
C PRO A 232 -13.95 24.01 -7.95
N THR A 233 -14.23 25.27 -8.26
CA THR A 233 -14.95 26.14 -7.34
C THR A 233 -16.42 25.99 -7.66
N HIS A 234 -17.07 24.94 -7.12
CA HIS A 234 -18.52 24.94 -7.09
C HIS A 234 -18.96 25.98 -6.06
N GLN A 235 -19.08 27.23 -6.50
CA GLN A 235 -19.86 28.22 -5.80
C GLN A 235 -21.28 27.65 -5.71
N SER A 236 -21.73 27.38 -4.50
CA SER A 236 -23.13 27.24 -4.19
C SER A 236 -23.81 28.56 -4.57
N GLU A 237 -24.31 28.66 -5.80
CA GLU A 237 -25.30 29.69 -6.15
C GLU A 237 -26.59 29.37 -5.39
N THR A 238 -26.64 29.78 -4.12
CA THR A 238 -27.93 30.07 -3.48
C THR A 238 -28.41 31.42 -4.01
N LYS A 239 -28.79 31.46 -5.30
CA LYS A 239 -29.70 32.48 -5.81
C LYS A 239 -31.12 31.97 -5.61
N ALA A 240 -31.73 32.31 -4.47
CA ALA A 240 -33.18 32.29 -4.36
C ALA A 240 -33.67 33.24 -3.26
N ARG A 241 -34.30 34.32 -3.74
CA ARG A 241 -35.40 35.09 -3.13
C ARG A 241 -35.07 36.03 -1.97
N GLU A 242 -34.76 37.26 -2.37
CA GLU A 242 -35.34 38.50 -1.84
C GLU A 242 -35.06 39.55 -2.93
N GLN A 243 -36.01 39.82 -3.82
CA GLN A 243 -36.87 40.99 -3.73
C GLN A 243 -38.20 40.69 -4.43
N ARG A 244 -39.28 40.71 -3.65
CA ARG A 244 -40.62 41.06 -4.11
C ARG A 244 -40.83 42.54 -3.84
#